data_AF-A0A925D3B2-F1
#
_entry.id   AF-A0A925D3B2-F1
#
_cell.length_a   1.000
_cell.length_b   1.000
_cell.length_c   1.000
_cell.angle_alpha   90.00
_cell.angle_beta   90.00
_cell.angle_gamma   90.00
#
_symmetry.space_group_name_H-M   'P 1'
#
loop_
_entity.id
_entity.type
_entity.pdbx_description
1 polymer ?
#
loop_
_entity_poly.entity_id
_entity_poly.type
_entity_poly.pdbx_seq_one_letter_code
_entity_poly.pdbx_strand_id
1 'polypeptide(L)'
;MSDRTLAIEILTKARTTLAERLTEQIVEQGEDLLADASGDSYMNEIEALYEQVGHKLSHISQMLANLPIEPSPTHSETAYAQHSADNTFTVATEAAPSSDAFVEQTMLAIAGPLFVATPALPSPKIANPAKERAMTSALQTFAALIQAGDLLAAGRTLAMLFELEESRAIACAAIFSQRVRSEAAFFHKIMELRGELFGNNSQRALLLLLDCFGLSRGESAEILKNLHSRKRHMYG
;
A
#
# COMPACT_ATOMS: atom_id res chain seq x y z
N MET A 1 -23.57 32.48 55.10
CA MET A 1 -22.86 32.22 53.82
C MET A 1 -23.93 31.96 52.77
N SER A 2 -23.89 32.63 51.62
CA SER A 2 -25.02 32.63 50.68
C SER A 2 -25.06 31.35 49.84
N ASP A 3 -26.25 30.79 49.62
CA ASP A 3 -26.48 29.60 48.79
C ASP A 3 -25.89 29.73 47.38
N ARG A 4 -25.83 30.97 46.87
CA ARG A 4 -25.20 31.30 45.59
C ARG A 4 -23.71 30.97 45.57
N THR A 5 -23.00 31.24 46.67
CA THR A 5 -21.56 30.95 46.77
C THR A 5 -21.32 29.44 46.75
N LEU A 6 -22.16 28.68 47.46
CA LEU A 6 -22.10 27.22 47.52
C LEU A 6 -22.42 26.58 46.15
N ALA A 7 -23.43 27.09 45.44
CA ALA A 7 -23.78 26.63 44.10
C ALA A 7 -22.63 26.87 43.09
N ILE A 8 -21.97 28.04 43.15
CA ILE A 8 -20.82 28.34 42.28
C ILE A 8 -19.67 27.38 42.58
N GLU A 9 -19.39 27.11 43.85
CA GLU A 9 -18.32 26.18 44.25
C GLU A 9 -18.58 24.76 43.73
N ILE A 10 -19.81 24.24 43.89
CA ILE A 10 -20.21 22.93 43.36
C ILE A 10 -20.05 22.87 41.84
N LEU A 11 -20.53 23.89 41.12
CA LEU A 11 -20.43 23.91 39.65
C LEU A 11 -18.98 23.99 39.19
N THR A 12 -18.13 24.73 39.89
CA THR A 12 -16.70 24.84 39.57
C THR A 12 -15.98 23.52 39.82
N LYS A 13 -16.34 22.82 40.91
CA LYS A 13 -15.83 21.47 41.22
C LYS A 13 -16.29 20.42 40.22
N ALA A 14 -17.55 20.47 39.79
CA ALA A 14 -18.06 19.58 38.75
C ALA A 14 -17.36 19.81 37.40
N ARG A 15 -17.13 21.07 37.01
CA ARG A 15 -16.41 21.43 35.78
C ARG A 15 -14.98 20.91 35.78
N THR A 16 -14.26 21.06 36.89
CA THR A 16 -12.88 20.58 37.03
C THR A 16 -12.80 19.07 36.97
N THR A 17 -13.68 18.37 37.69
CA THR A 17 -13.75 16.89 37.66
C THR A 17 -14.07 16.36 36.25
N LEU A 18 -14.99 17.01 35.53
CA LEU A 18 -15.32 16.62 34.15
C LEU A 18 -14.16 16.88 33.20
N ALA A 19 -13.44 17.99 33.36
CA ALA A 19 -12.27 18.31 32.55
C ALA A 19 -11.16 17.28 32.76
N GLU A 20 -10.89 16.88 34.01
CA GLU A 20 -9.91 15.83 34.33
C GLU A 20 -10.27 14.50 33.64
N ARG A 21 -11.51 14.04 33.78
CA ARG A 21 -11.97 12.79 33.14
C ARG A 21 -11.91 12.82 31.62
N LEU A 22 -12.26 13.95 31.01
CA LEU A 22 -12.15 14.12 29.55
C LEU A 22 -10.69 14.09 29.11
N THR A 23 -9.79 14.67 29.90
CA THR A 23 -8.36 14.68 29.57
C THR A 23 -7.78 13.28 29.68
N GLU A 24 -8.12 12.53 30.73
CA GLU A 24 -7.72 11.13 30.91
C GLU A 24 -8.22 10.26 29.74
N GLN A 25 -9.49 10.39 29.37
CA GLN A 25 -10.06 9.65 28.25
C GLN A 25 -9.40 9.98 26.90
N ILE A 26 -9.04 11.25 26.66
CA ILE A 26 -8.33 11.65 25.43
C ILE A 26 -6.91 11.07 25.41
N VAL A 27 -6.24 11.01 26.56
CA VAL A 27 -4.90 10.42 26.66
C VAL A 27 -4.97 8.91 26.39
N GLU A 28 -5.90 8.19 27.03
CA GLU A 28 -6.10 6.75 26.77
C GLU A 28 -6.40 6.47 25.30
N GLN A 29 -7.33 7.22 24.69
CA GLN A 29 -7.62 7.08 23.26
C GLN A 29 -6.44 7.43 22.36
N GLY A 30 -5.58 8.36 22.79
CA GLY A 30 -4.35 8.71 22.10
C GLY A 30 -3.32 7.59 22.13
N GLU A 31 -3.20 6.89 23.27
CA GLU A 31 -2.32 5.73 23.42
C GLU A 31 -2.78 4.56 22.55
N ASP A 32 -4.09 4.29 22.52
CA ASP A 32 -4.67 3.27 21.63
C ASP A 32 -4.41 3.58 20.15
N LEU A 33 -4.61 4.84 19.74
CA LEU A 33 -4.34 5.27 18.36
C LEU A 33 -2.84 5.19 18.00
N LEU A 34 -1.95 5.47 18.96
CA LEU A 34 -0.52 5.33 18.76
C LEU A 34 -0.11 3.86 18.65
N ALA A 35 -0.68 2.97 19.46
CA ALA A 35 -0.48 1.53 19.35
C ALA A 35 -0.93 1.01 17.97
N ASP A 36 -2.10 1.43 17.50
CA ASP A 36 -2.60 1.10 16.16
C ASP A 36 -1.69 1.65 15.04
N ALA A 37 -1.23 2.90 15.17
CA ALA A 37 -0.36 3.54 14.18
C ALA A 37 1.05 2.93 14.15
N SER A 38 1.56 2.49 15.30
CA SER A 38 2.85 1.77 15.41
C SER A 38 2.77 0.36 14.83
N GLY A 39 1.56 -0.17 14.69
CA GLY A 39 1.30 -1.46 14.06
C GLY A 39 1.33 -2.63 15.04
N ASP A 40 1.35 -2.39 16.34
CA ASP A 40 1.39 -3.42 17.38
C ASP A 40 0.19 -4.38 17.29
N SER A 41 -0.98 -3.86 16.92
CA SER A 41 -2.19 -4.64 16.65
C SER A 41 -2.01 -5.62 15.48
N TYR A 42 -1.33 -5.19 14.41
CA TYR A 42 -1.06 -6.02 13.23
C TYR A 42 0.10 -7.00 13.45
N MET A 43 1.08 -6.65 14.28
CA MET A 43 2.21 -7.53 14.59
C MET A 43 1.76 -8.81 15.28
N ASN A 44 0.85 -8.70 16.25
CA ASN A 44 0.26 -9.88 16.90
C ASN A 44 -0.50 -10.79 15.91
N GLU A 45 -1.24 -10.20 14.97
CA GLU A 45 -1.97 -10.97 13.95
C GLU A 45 -1.00 -11.66 12.96
N ILE A 46 0.07 -10.97 12.57
CA ILE A 46 1.12 -11.51 11.69
C ILE A 46 1.84 -12.67 12.37
N GLU A 47 2.23 -12.53 13.64
CA GLU A 47 2.86 -13.59 14.42
C GLU A 47 1.96 -14.83 14.52
N ALA A 48 0.67 -14.64 14.82
CA ALA A 48 -0.30 -15.74 14.85
C ALA A 48 -0.43 -16.46 13.49
N LEU A 49 -0.37 -15.69 12.38
CA LEU A 49 -0.40 -16.24 11.03
C LEU A 49 0.85 -17.07 10.72
N TYR A 50 2.03 -16.61 11.13
CA TYR A 50 3.28 -17.36 10.98
C TYR A 50 3.27 -18.66 11.80
N GLU A 51 2.79 -18.62 13.04
CA GLU A 51 2.66 -19.81 13.87
C GLU A 51 1.69 -20.82 13.24
N GLN A 52 0.55 -20.36 12.74
CA GLN A 52 -0.44 -21.20 12.05
C GLN A 52 0.14 -21.85 10.79
N VAL A 53 0.87 -21.08 9.97
CA VAL A 53 1.52 -21.61 8.76
C VAL A 53 2.62 -22.60 9.12
N GLY A 54 3.42 -22.31 10.14
CA GLY A 54 4.45 -23.21 10.67
C GLY A 54 3.86 -24.56 11.10
N HIS A 55 2.76 -24.55 11.84
CA HIS A 55 2.05 -25.78 12.24
C HIS A 55 1.55 -26.58 11.04
N LYS A 56 0.96 -25.92 10.04
CA LYS A 56 0.46 -26.61 8.84
C LYS A 56 1.59 -27.25 8.03
N LEU A 57 2.72 -26.56 7.87
CA LEU A 57 3.90 -27.10 7.17
C LEU A 57 4.53 -28.27 7.92
N SER A 58 4.59 -28.18 9.25
CA SER A 58 5.04 -29.29 10.09
C SER A 58 4.14 -30.52 9.92
N HIS A 59 2.82 -30.33 9.95
CA HIS A 59 1.85 -31.40 9.72
C HIS A 59 1.98 -32.01 8.32
N ILE A 60 2.13 -31.20 7.27
CA ILE A 60 2.36 -31.70 5.90
C ILE A 60 3.66 -32.49 5.84
N SER A 61 4.75 -32.01 6.46
CA SER A 61 6.02 -32.74 6.49
C SER A 61 5.89 -34.10 7.19
N GLN A 62 5.10 -34.18 8.27
CA GLN A 62 4.78 -35.45 8.92
C GLN A 62 3.93 -36.36 8.03
N MET A 63 2.95 -35.83 7.31
CA MET A 63 2.18 -36.61 6.34
C MET A 63 3.08 -37.16 5.23
N LEU A 64 3.96 -36.32 4.67
CA LEU A 64 4.94 -36.71 3.66
C LEU A 64 5.90 -37.79 4.16
N ALA A 65 6.38 -37.68 5.40
CA ALA A 65 7.24 -38.69 6.01
C ALA A 65 6.53 -40.04 6.26
N ASN A 66 5.20 -40.01 6.39
CA ASN A 66 4.37 -41.20 6.58
C ASN A 66 3.77 -41.74 5.27
N LEU A 67 4.05 -41.13 4.11
CA LEU A 67 3.64 -41.72 2.85
C LEU A 67 4.37 -43.06 2.68
N PRO A 68 3.65 -44.13 2.30
CA PRO A 68 4.28 -45.41 2.02
C PRO A 68 5.30 -45.19 0.90
N ILE A 69 6.55 -45.56 1.15
CA ILE A 69 7.61 -45.56 0.15
C ILE A 69 7.11 -46.45 -1.00
N GLU A 70 6.82 -45.82 -2.13
CA GLU A 70 6.43 -46.52 -3.34
C GLU A 70 7.57 -47.49 -3.69
N PRO A 71 7.32 -48.82 -3.76
CA PRO A 71 8.37 -49.77 -4.07
C PRO A 71 8.79 -49.51 -5.52
N SER A 72 9.97 -48.93 -5.69
CA SER A 72 10.62 -48.79 -6.98
C SER A 72 10.60 -50.16 -7.69
N PRO A 73 10.06 -50.29 -8.92
CA PRO A 73 10.14 -51.54 -9.64
C PRO A 73 11.62 -51.83 -9.91
N THR A 74 12.09 -52.92 -9.31
CA THR A 74 13.35 -53.57 -9.61
C THR A 74 13.42 -53.76 -11.12
N HIS A 75 14.31 -53.03 -11.80
CA HIS A 75 14.65 -53.29 -13.20
C HIS A 75 15.32 -54.67 -13.26
N SER A 76 14.53 -55.71 -13.48
CA SER A 76 15.02 -57.00 -13.95
C SER A 76 15.56 -56.78 -15.36
N GLU A 77 16.88 -56.84 -15.50
CA GLU A 77 17.53 -57.11 -16.77
C GLU A 77 16.94 -58.40 -17.37
N THR A 78 16.33 -58.31 -18.54
CA THR A 78 16.27 -59.44 -19.46
C THR A 78 16.14 -58.91 -20.89
N ALA A 79 17.23 -59.07 -21.62
CA ALA A 79 17.32 -58.90 -23.05
C ALA A 79 16.29 -59.80 -23.76
N TYR A 80 15.57 -59.28 -24.74
CA TYR A 80 15.41 -59.93 -26.05
C TYR A 80 14.93 -58.91 -27.08
N ALA A 81 15.56 -58.99 -28.25
CA ALA A 81 15.46 -58.09 -29.38
C ALA A 81 14.16 -58.24 -30.18
N GLN A 82 13.76 -57.20 -30.92
CA GLN A 82 13.76 -57.16 -32.40
C GLN A 82 12.76 -56.16 -33.02
N HIS A 83 13.33 -55.25 -33.83
CA HIS A 83 12.88 -54.69 -35.13
C HIS A 83 11.52 -53.99 -35.32
N SER A 84 11.57 -52.69 -35.67
CA SER A 84 11.34 -52.14 -37.04
C SER A 84 11.41 -50.59 -36.99
N ALA A 85 12.38 -49.94 -37.65
CA ALA A 85 12.30 -49.29 -38.98
C ALA A 85 11.24 -48.16 -39.02
N ASP A 86 11.45 -46.92 -39.43
CA ASP A 86 12.52 -46.17 -40.09
C ASP A 86 12.24 -44.68 -39.78
N ASN A 87 13.27 -43.85 -39.56
CA ASN A 87 13.38 -42.51 -40.16
C ASN A 87 14.67 -41.81 -39.70
N THR A 88 15.69 -42.11 -40.48
CA THR A 88 16.81 -41.27 -40.90
C THR A 88 16.59 -39.75 -40.76
N PHE A 89 17.32 -39.14 -39.83
CA PHE A 89 17.84 -37.79 -40.00
C PHE A 89 19.25 -37.73 -39.38
N THR A 90 20.27 -37.69 -40.22
CA THR A 90 21.70 -37.60 -39.85
C THR A 90 22.31 -36.36 -40.47
N VAL A 91 22.78 -35.40 -39.67
CA VAL A 91 23.88 -34.44 -39.95
C VAL A 91 24.24 -33.80 -38.59
N ALA A 92 25.46 -33.70 -38.06
CA ALA A 92 26.77 -34.27 -38.32
C ALA A 92 27.55 -34.17 -37.01
N THR A 93 28.33 -35.20 -36.69
CA THR A 93 29.35 -35.20 -35.64
C THR A 93 30.64 -34.67 -36.27
N GLU A 94 31.31 -33.71 -35.65
CA GLU A 94 32.74 -33.51 -35.86
C GLU A 94 33.44 -33.56 -34.51
N ALA A 95 34.42 -34.45 -34.42
CA ALA A 95 35.26 -34.70 -33.26
C ALA A 95 36.72 -34.67 -33.74
N ALA A 96 37.59 -33.91 -33.08
CA ALA A 96 39.04 -34.14 -33.00
C ALA A 96 39.66 -33.22 -31.90
N PRO A 97 40.94 -33.38 -31.50
CA PRO A 97 41.28 -34.00 -30.21
C PRO A 97 42.26 -33.20 -29.32
N SER A 98 42.37 -33.63 -28.06
CA SER A 98 43.53 -33.59 -27.15
C SER A 98 44.35 -32.29 -26.96
N SER A 99 44.37 -31.78 -25.71
CA SER A 99 45.63 -31.54 -24.99
C SER A 99 45.42 -31.52 -23.47
N ASP A 100 46.29 -32.26 -22.79
CA ASP A 100 46.48 -32.37 -21.33
C ASP A 100 46.74 -31.02 -20.65
N ALA A 101 46.14 -30.81 -19.47
CA ALA A 101 46.86 -30.55 -18.21
C ALA A 101 45.91 -30.00 -17.12
N PHE A 102 45.88 -30.72 -15.99
CA PHE A 102 45.69 -30.24 -14.61
C PHE A 102 44.62 -29.18 -14.32
N VAL A 103 43.53 -29.58 -13.63
CA VAL A 103 43.16 -29.13 -12.26
C VAL A 103 42.14 -30.14 -11.71
N GLU A 104 42.49 -30.83 -10.63
CA GLU A 104 41.51 -31.48 -9.74
C GLU A 104 40.69 -30.39 -9.03
N GLN A 105 39.47 -30.15 -9.49
CA GLN A 105 38.45 -29.47 -8.71
C GLN A 105 37.11 -30.19 -8.94
N THR A 106 36.82 -31.08 -8.00
CA THR A 106 35.53 -31.74 -7.84
C THR A 106 34.42 -30.69 -7.66
N MET A 107 33.80 -30.26 -8.74
CA MET A 107 32.49 -29.61 -8.67
C MET A 107 31.43 -30.69 -8.56
N LEU A 108 30.81 -30.77 -7.38
CA LEU A 108 29.53 -31.44 -7.17
C LEU A 108 28.48 -30.79 -8.08
N ALA A 109 28.12 -31.48 -9.16
CA ALA A 109 26.92 -31.19 -9.93
C ALA A 109 25.70 -31.59 -9.09
N ILE A 110 25.23 -30.67 -8.23
CA ILE A 110 23.87 -30.75 -7.68
C ILE A 110 22.94 -30.39 -8.83
N ALA A 111 22.39 -31.43 -9.46
CA ALA A 111 21.23 -31.31 -10.32
C ALA A 111 20.08 -30.75 -9.46
N GLY A 112 19.87 -29.44 -9.56
CA GLY A 112 18.75 -28.77 -8.92
C GLY A 112 17.42 -29.32 -9.47
N PRO A 113 16.37 -29.40 -8.63
CA PRO A 113 15.06 -29.80 -9.09
C PRO A 113 14.56 -28.80 -10.14
N LEU A 114 14.07 -29.34 -11.26
CA LEU A 114 13.33 -28.62 -12.29
C LEU A 114 12.24 -27.76 -11.62
N PHE A 115 12.35 -26.44 -11.75
CA PHE A 115 11.26 -25.53 -11.43
C PHE A 115 10.10 -25.84 -12.37
N VAL A 116 9.15 -26.66 -11.92
CA VAL A 116 7.85 -26.78 -12.54
C VAL A 116 7.18 -25.42 -12.38
N ALA A 117 6.99 -24.73 -13.51
CA ALA A 117 6.24 -23.49 -13.58
C ALA A 117 4.90 -23.69 -12.87
N THR A 118 4.73 -23.01 -11.74
CA THR A 118 3.44 -22.95 -11.04
C THR A 118 2.40 -22.40 -12.02
N PRO A 119 1.25 -23.05 -12.22
CA PRO A 119 0.18 -22.48 -13.03
C PRO A 119 -0.23 -21.15 -12.40
N ALA A 120 -0.04 -20.07 -13.14
CA ALA A 120 -0.43 -18.73 -12.70
C ALA A 120 -1.93 -18.72 -12.41
N LEU A 121 -2.28 -18.56 -11.13
CA LEU A 121 -3.65 -18.32 -10.71
C LEU A 121 -4.16 -17.04 -11.40
N PRO A 122 -5.43 -17.01 -11.87
CA PRO A 122 -6.01 -15.81 -12.43
C PRO A 122 -6.01 -14.73 -11.36
N SER A 123 -5.18 -13.71 -11.58
CA SER A 123 -5.08 -12.52 -10.75
C SER A 123 -6.48 -11.97 -10.46
N PRO A 124 -6.83 -11.69 -9.18
CA PRO A 124 -8.14 -11.13 -8.86
C PRO A 124 -8.34 -9.85 -9.66
N LYS A 125 -9.49 -9.73 -10.33
CA LYS A 125 -9.90 -8.53 -11.06
C LYS A 125 -10.19 -7.42 -10.04
N ILE A 126 -9.13 -6.82 -9.51
CA ILE A 126 -9.18 -5.56 -8.78
C ILE A 126 -9.54 -4.51 -9.83
N ALA A 127 -10.71 -3.89 -9.70
CA ALA A 127 -11.09 -2.71 -10.45
C ALA A 127 -9.91 -1.73 -10.48
N ASN A 128 -9.44 -1.37 -11.67
CA ASN A 128 -8.16 -0.72 -11.95
C ASN A 128 -7.76 0.36 -10.92
N PRO A 129 -6.88 0.06 -9.93
CA PRO A 129 -6.48 1.02 -8.89
C PRO A 129 -5.37 1.97 -9.36
N ALA A 130 -4.92 1.85 -10.61
CA ALA A 130 -3.69 2.48 -11.09
C ALA A 130 -3.74 4.02 -11.14
N LYS A 131 -4.90 4.61 -11.45
CA LYS A 131 -5.03 6.08 -11.56
C LYS A 131 -5.57 6.76 -10.29
N GLU A 132 -6.34 6.07 -9.44
CA GLU A 132 -6.65 6.57 -8.09
C GLU A 132 -5.38 6.64 -7.23
N ARG A 133 -4.48 5.65 -7.40
CA ARG A 133 -3.12 5.73 -6.86
C ARG A 133 -2.33 6.89 -7.44
N ALA A 134 -2.45 7.20 -8.73
CA ALA A 134 -1.75 8.32 -9.34
C ALA A 134 -2.19 9.68 -8.74
N MET A 135 -3.49 9.88 -8.51
CA MET A 135 -3.99 11.11 -7.87
C MET A 135 -3.56 11.20 -6.40
N THR A 136 -3.64 10.09 -5.66
CA THR A 136 -3.19 10.02 -4.27
C THR A 136 -1.68 10.25 -4.16
N SER A 137 -0.90 9.69 -5.09
CA SER A 137 0.54 9.90 -5.24
C SER A 137 0.87 11.36 -5.54
N ALA A 138 0.11 12.02 -6.43
CA ALA A 138 0.33 13.43 -6.75
C ALA A 138 0.05 14.34 -5.55
N LEU A 139 -1.02 14.08 -4.79
CA LEU A 139 -1.32 14.79 -3.53
C LEU A 139 -0.25 14.53 -2.46
N GLN A 140 0.25 13.30 -2.35
CA GLN A 140 1.33 12.96 -1.42
C GLN A 140 2.64 13.66 -1.80
N THR A 141 2.94 13.72 -3.10
CA THR A 141 4.10 14.46 -3.63
C THR A 141 3.96 15.95 -3.32
N PHE A 142 2.78 16.53 -3.55
CA PHE A 142 2.48 17.92 -3.18
C PHE A 142 2.70 18.17 -1.69
N ALA A 143 2.19 17.30 -0.81
CA ALA A 143 2.38 17.45 0.63
C ALA A 143 3.87 17.41 1.03
N ALA A 144 4.65 16.50 0.43
CA ALA A 144 6.10 16.43 0.66
C ALA A 144 6.82 17.70 0.19
N LEU A 145 6.44 18.27 -0.97
CA LEU A 145 7.02 19.52 -1.49
C LEU A 145 6.69 20.72 -0.61
N ILE A 146 5.46 20.80 -0.08
CA ILE A 146 5.07 21.84 0.90
C ILE A 146 5.88 21.73 2.19
N GLN A 147 6.13 20.50 2.67
CA GLN A 147 6.99 20.26 3.85
C GLN A 147 8.45 20.63 3.58
N ALA A 148 8.96 20.34 2.38
CA ALA A 148 10.29 20.74 1.93
C ALA A 148 10.43 22.26 1.70
N GLY A 149 9.32 22.99 1.63
CA GLY A 149 9.29 24.44 1.37
C GLY A 149 9.44 24.83 -0.11
N ASP A 150 9.37 23.87 -1.03
CA ASP A 150 9.43 24.13 -2.47
C ASP A 150 8.04 24.44 -3.04
N LEU A 151 7.66 25.72 -2.95
CA LEU A 151 6.36 26.22 -3.41
C LEU A 151 6.20 26.19 -4.94
N LEU A 152 7.30 26.30 -5.69
CA LEU A 152 7.26 26.30 -7.15
C LEU A 152 6.96 24.90 -7.69
N ALA A 153 7.68 23.90 -7.19
CA ALA A 153 7.40 22.51 -7.53
C ALA A 153 6.00 22.08 -7.04
N ALA A 154 5.62 22.49 -5.82
CA ALA A 154 4.27 22.23 -5.30
C ALA A 154 3.19 22.85 -6.20
N GLY A 155 3.37 24.11 -6.61
CA GLY A 155 2.48 24.80 -7.54
C GLY A 155 2.32 24.08 -8.88
N ARG A 156 3.42 23.58 -9.47
CA ARG A 156 3.37 22.80 -10.72
C ARG A 156 2.60 21.49 -10.57
N THR A 157 2.83 20.76 -9.48
CA THR A 157 2.08 19.52 -9.21
C THR A 157 0.58 19.79 -9.06
N LEU A 158 0.23 20.89 -8.40
CA LEU A 158 -1.15 21.32 -8.19
C LEU A 158 -1.80 21.81 -9.51
N ALA A 159 -1.06 22.51 -10.37
CA ALA A 159 -1.50 22.93 -11.70
C ALA A 159 -1.90 21.72 -12.56
N MET A 160 -1.06 20.68 -12.58
CA MET A 160 -1.37 19.43 -13.31
C MET A 160 -2.57 18.69 -12.70
N LEU A 161 -2.65 18.66 -11.36
CA LEU A 161 -3.72 17.97 -10.66
C LEU A 161 -5.09 18.60 -10.93
N PHE A 162 -5.17 19.92 -10.82
CA PHE A 162 -6.40 20.71 -10.88
C PHE A 162 -6.68 21.33 -12.26
N GLU A 163 -5.79 21.16 -13.24
CA GLU A 163 -5.88 21.79 -14.57
C GLU A 163 -5.99 23.32 -14.47
N LEU A 164 -5.22 23.91 -13.55
CA LEU A 164 -5.14 25.37 -13.34
C LEU A 164 -3.91 25.96 -14.02
N GLU A 165 -3.96 27.26 -14.27
CA GLU A 165 -2.77 28.03 -14.70
C GLU A 165 -1.66 27.92 -13.64
N GLU A 166 -0.41 27.72 -14.08
CA GLU A 166 0.75 27.52 -13.18
C GLU A 166 0.94 28.69 -12.22
N SER A 167 0.80 29.93 -12.70
CA SER A 167 0.90 31.15 -11.90
C SER A 167 -0.11 31.15 -10.72
N ARG A 168 -1.34 30.73 -11.00
CA ARG A 168 -2.43 30.63 -10.02
C ARG A 168 -2.21 29.49 -9.04
N ALA A 169 -1.75 28.34 -9.53
CA ALA A 169 -1.46 27.18 -8.70
C ALA A 169 -0.32 27.44 -7.70
N ILE A 170 0.72 28.19 -8.10
CA ILE A 170 1.80 28.63 -7.20
C ILE A 170 1.25 29.54 -6.09
N ALA A 171 0.38 30.50 -6.42
CA ALA A 171 -0.26 31.35 -5.42
C ALA A 171 -1.12 30.54 -4.42
N CYS A 172 -1.85 29.53 -4.91
CA CYS A 172 -2.63 28.62 -4.06
C CYS A 172 -1.73 27.80 -3.13
N ALA A 173 -0.61 27.28 -3.63
CA ALA A 173 0.37 26.54 -2.83
C ALA A 173 0.99 27.42 -1.74
N ALA A 174 1.26 28.69 -2.04
CA ALA A 174 1.76 29.65 -1.05
C ALA A 174 0.73 29.89 0.08
N ILE A 175 -0.54 30.15 -0.27
CA ILE A 175 -1.63 30.32 0.71
C ILE A 175 -1.79 29.05 1.57
N PHE A 176 -1.79 27.89 0.94
CA PHE A 176 -1.88 26.60 1.62
C PHE A 176 -0.73 26.42 2.62
N SER A 177 0.52 26.67 2.21
CA SER A 177 1.69 26.55 3.09
C SER A 177 1.63 27.52 4.27
N GLN A 178 1.09 28.73 4.06
CA GLN A 178 0.91 29.72 5.11
C GLN A 178 -0.13 29.25 6.13
N ARG A 179 -1.28 28.73 5.65
CA ARG A 179 -2.37 28.23 6.52
C ARG A 179 -1.96 27.02 7.33
N VAL A 180 -1.22 26.08 6.72
CA VAL A 180 -0.67 24.90 7.42
C VAL A 180 0.21 25.32 8.61
N ARG A 181 0.96 26.42 8.47
CA ARG A 181 1.83 26.94 9.55
C ARG A 181 1.07 27.76 10.59
N SER A 182 -0.01 28.43 10.22
CA SER A 182 -0.77 29.30 11.13
C SER A 182 -1.86 28.57 11.92
N GLU A 183 -2.47 27.53 11.37
CA GLU A 183 -3.62 26.84 11.94
C GLU A 183 -3.33 25.36 12.18
N ALA A 184 -3.15 24.94 13.44
CA ALA A 184 -2.95 23.52 13.78
C ALA A 184 -4.17 22.65 13.40
N ALA A 185 -5.39 23.21 13.50
CA ALA A 185 -6.62 22.54 13.10
C ALA A 185 -6.78 22.38 11.57
N PHE A 186 -5.92 23.01 10.77
CA PHE A 186 -6.00 22.96 9.31
C PHE A 186 -5.75 21.55 8.76
N PHE A 187 -4.94 20.74 9.44
CA PHE A 187 -4.71 19.34 9.08
C PHE A 187 -6.00 18.51 9.06
N HIS A 188 -6.93 18.77 9.99
CA HIS A 188 -8.21 18.07 10.02
C HIS A 188 -9.05 18.42 8.80
N LYS A 189 -9.06 19.70 8.39
CA LYS A 189 -9.75 20.16 7.17
C LYS A 189 -9.16 19.53 5.91
N ILE A 190 -7.84 19.32 5.84
CA ILE A 190 -7.20 18.64 4.70
C ILE A 190 -7.62 17.16 4.64
N MET A 191 -7.65 16.47 5.79
CA MET A 191 -8.08 15.07 5.84
C MET A 191 -9.55 14.93 5.48
N GLU A 192 -10.37 15.85 5.95
CA GLU A 192 -11.79 15.95 5.57
C GLU A 192 -11.93 16.23 4.07
N LEU A 193 -11.16 17.17 3.51
CA LEU A 193 -11.15 17.48 2.08
C LEU A 193 -10.83 16.23 1.28
N ARG A 194 -9.84 15.44 1.69
CA ARG A 194 -9.50 14.18 1.03
C ARG A 194 -10.70 13.23 1.04
N GLY A 195 -11.37 13.06 2.18
CA GLY A 195 -12.58 12.22 2.26
C GLY A 195 -13.71 12.71 1.36
N GLU A 196 -13.98 14.01 1.39
CA GLU A 196 -15.08 14.63 0.64
C GLU A 196 -14.81 14.70 -0.88
N LEU A 197 -13.53 14.78 -1.30
CA LEU A 197 -13.16 14.73 -2.72
C LEU A 197 -13.54 13.40 -3.39
N PHE A 198 -13.45 12.31 -2.62
CA PHE A 198 -13.80 10.97 -3.10
C PHE A 198 -15.25 10.59 -2.79
N GLY A 199 -15.87 11.27 -1.83
CA GLY A 199 -17.26 11.11 -1.43
C GLY A 199 -18.28 11.65 -2.43
N ASN A 200 -19.56 11.63 -2.03
CA ASN A 200 -20.67 12.12 -2.85
C ASN A 200 -21.06 13.58 -2.53
N ASN A 201 -20.41 14.22 -1.55
CA ASN A 201 -20.79 15.55 -1.08
C ASN A 201 -19.95 16.66 -1.73
N SER A 202 -20.31 16.98 -2.97
CA SER A 202 -19.65 18.01 -3.76
C SER A 202 -19.70 19.42 -3.14
N GLN A 203 -20.74 19.73 -2.37
CA GLN A 203 -20.89 21.04 -1.74
C GLN A 203 -19.84 21.26 -0.64
N ARG A 204 -19.61 20.24 0.18
CA ARG A 204 -18.62 20.31 1.26
C ARG A 204 -17.20 20.35 0.71
N ALA A 205 -16.90 19.54 -0.31
CA ALA A 205 -15.63 19.58 -1.00
C ALA A 205 -15.33 20.97 -1.60
N LEU A 206 -16.34 21.67 -2.11
CA LEU A 206 -16.18 23.01 -2.69
C LEU A 206 -15.79 24.04 -1.63
N LEU A 207 -16.48 24.03 -0.48
CA LEU A 207 -16.15 24.92 0.64
C LEU A 207 -14.74 24.65 1.15
N LEU A 208 -14.36 23.38 1.29
CA LEU A 208 -13.03 23.00 1.73
C LEU A 208 -11.94 23.39 0.73
N LEU A 209 -12.18 23.31 -0.59
CA LEU A 209 -11.23 23.79 -1.60
C LEU A 209 -11.04 25.31 -1.53
N LEU A 210 -12.13 26.05 -1.35
CA LEU A 210 -12.11 27.50 -1.20
C LEU A 210 -11.29 27.91 0.04
N ASP A 211 -11.55 27.24 1.17
CA ASP A 211 -10.85 27.50 2.42
C ASP A 211 -9.40 27.02 2.41
N CYS A 212 -9.09 25.88 1.79
CA CYS A 212 -7.73 25.35 1.83
C CYS A 212 -6.79 26.09 0.89
N PHE A 213 -7.26 26.46 -0.30
CA PHE A 213 -6.41 26.99 -1.37
C PHE A 213 -6.65 28.47 -1.68
N GLY A 214 -7.68 29.10 -1.09
CA GLY A 214 -8.03 30.49 -1.40
C GLY A 214 -8.55 30.68 -2.82
N LEU A 215 -9.11 29.63 -3.41
CA LEU A 215 -9.68 29.63 -4.75
C LEU A 215 -11.00 30.39 -4.76
N SER A 216 -11.38 30.94 -5.91
CA SER A 216 -12.72 31.49 -6.10
C SER A 216 -13.75 30.35 -6.21
N ARG A 217 -15.03 30.68 -6.00
CA ARG A 217 -16.13 29.72 -6.12
C ARG A 217 -16.23 29.11 -7.53
N GLY A 218 -15.88 29.90 -8.56
CA GLY A 218 -15.85 29.45 -9.96
C GLY A 218 -14.75 28.43 -10.21
N GLU A 219 -13.51 28.77 -9.84
CA GLU A 219 -12.35 27.86 -9.97
C GLU A 219 -12.58 26.55 -9.21
N SER A 220 -13.07 26.63 -7.97
CA SER A 220 -13.33 25.43 -7.14
C SER A 220 -14.38 24.51 -7.77
N ALA A 221 -15.42 25.07 -8.40
CA ALA A 221 -16.45 24.29 -9.08
C ALA A 221 -15.91 23.61 -10.35
N GLU A 222 -15.04 24.28 -11.11
CA GLU A 222 -14.41 23.74 -12.30
C GLU A 222 -13.49 22.57 -11.96
N ILE A 223 -12.66 22.71 -10.92
CA ILE A 223 -11.79 21.64 -10.42
C ILE A 223 -12.60 20.42 -10.03
N LEU A 224 -13.67 20.60 -9.24
CA LEU A 224 -14.54 19.48 -8.85
C LEU A 224 -15.19 18.81 -10.06
N LYS A 225 -15.61 19.58 -11.06
CA LYS A 225 -16.16 19.05 -12.30
C LYS A 225 -15.12 18.23 -13.06
N ASN A 226 -13.87 18.71 -13.16
CA ASN A 226 -12.78 18.01 -13.84
C ASN A 226 -12.41 16.71 -13.10
N LEU A 227 -12.33 16.76 -11.78
CA LEU A 227 -12.09 15.58 -10.94
C LEU A 227 -13.22 14.54 -11.08
N HIS A 228 -14.49 14.97 -11.04
CA HIS A 228 -15.62 14.06 -11.26
C HIS A 228 -15.71 13.55 -12.69
N SER A 229 -15.34 14.35 -13.68
CA SER A 229 -15.27 13.92 -15.09
C SER A 229 -14.22 12.82 -15.24
N ARG A 230 -13.03 13.00 -14.66
CA ARG A 230 -11.98 11.98 -14.62
C ARG A 230 -12.45 10.71 -13.91
N LYS A 231 -13.14 10.84 -12.77
CA LYS A 231 -13.75 9.71 -12.04
C LYS A 231 -14.76 8.96 -12.92
N ARG A 232 -15.67 9.66 -13.62
CA ARG A 232 -16.65 9.02 -14.51
C ARG A 232 -16.01 8.25 -15.67
N HIS A 233 -14.95 8.78 -16.27
CA HIS A 233 -14.20 8.08 -17.32
C HIS A 233 -13.41 6.86 -16.80
N MET A 234 -13.32 6.66 -15.48
CA MET A 234 -12.64 5.50 -14.88
C MET A 234 -13.58 4.30 -14.66
N TYR A 235 -14.87 4.55 -14.51
CA TYR A 235 -15.87 3.55 -14.11
C TYR A 235 -16.95 3.24 -15.16
N GLY A 236 -17.00 4.01 -16.25
CA GLY A 236 -17.84 3.75 -17.42
C GLY A 236 -17.06 3.07 -18.53
#